data_AF-A0A374BTY6-F1
#
_entry.id   AF-A0A374BTY6-F1
#
_cell.length_a   1.000
_cell.length_b   1.000
_cell.length_c   1.000
_cell.angle_alpha   90.00
_cell.angle_beta   90.00
_cell.angle_gamma   90.00
#
_symmetry.space_group_name_H-M   'P 1'
#
loop_
_entity.id
_entity.type
_entity.pdbx_description
1 polymer ?
#
loop_
_entity_poly.entity_id
_entity_poly.type
_entity_poly.pdbx_seq_one_letter_code
_entity_poly.pdbx_strand_id
1 'polypeptide(L)'
;MTYQQIKCIFKNFIFMVVYIYRRHFTRWGIEGTLVIKGTKVCDTLEHPTCYFPAGEYEITLFSPILAGEKSRKMPIVLIPGMSIWNVLPRIAYIQPGNGPMRLKYRSIILGESVLPGLVIHTQECFERFYERLRKAIKRNEYIYLNIVDLGSDEIPISD
;
A
#
# COMPACT_ATOMS: atom_id res chain seq x y z
N MET A 1 10.98 -8.67 -12.65
CA MET A 1 12.22 -8.75 -11.86
C MET A 1 11.83 -8.52 -10.42
N THR A 2 12.07 -9.49 -9.53
CA THR A 2 11.56 -9.46 -8.15
C THR A 2 12.42 -8.57 -7.23
N TYR A 3 11.90 -8.14 -6.08
CA TYR A 3 12.66 -7.37 -5.07
C TYR A 3 13.99 -8.05 -4.72
N GLN A 4 13.96 -9.38 -4.55
CA GLN A 4 15.16 -10.17 -4.25
C GLN A 4 16.18 -10.12 -5.40
N GLN A 5 15.72 -10.17 -6.65
CA GLN A 5 16.60 -10.04 -7.82
C GLN A 5 17.21 -8.63 -7.91
N ILE A 6 16.41 -7.58 -7.70
CA ILE A 6 16.89 -6.19 -7.73
C ILE A 6 17.88 -5.93 -6.60
N LYS A 7 17.58 -6.37 -5.37
CA LYS A 7 18.49 -6.27 -4.22
C LYS A 7 19.83 -6.97 -4.47
N CYS A 8 19.81 -8.14 -5.11
CA CYS A 8 21.02 -8.88 -5.46
C CYS A 8 21.86 -8.17 -6.54
N ILE A 9 21.22 -7.53 -7.53
CA ILE A 9 21.90 -6.81 -8.62
C ILE A 9 22.43 -5.45 -8.15
N PHE A 10 21.68 -4.78 -7.27
CA PHE A 10 21.91 -3.40 -6.85
C PHE A 10 22.22 -3.33 -5.35
N LYS A 11 23.35 -3.90 -4.93
CA LYS A 11 23.81 -3.96 -3.53
C LYS A 11 23.91 -2.60 -2.81
N ASN A 12 23.88 -1.48 -3.55
CA ASN A 12 24.05 -0.12 -3.03
C ASN A 12 22.75 0.71 -2.93
N PHE A 13 21.60 0.18 -3.35
CA PHE A 13 20.33 0.90 -3.23
C PHE A 13 19.67 0.65 -1.88
N ILE A 14 19.16 1.72 -1.26
CA ILE A 14 18.42 1.64 -0.01
C ILE A 14 16.94 1.44 -0.35
N PHE A 15 16.35 0.45 0.30
CA PHE A 15 14.97 0.04 0.04
C PHE A 15 14.12 0.19 1.29
N MET A 16 12.95 0.79 1.14
CA MET A 16 11.87 0.69 2.11
C MET A 16 10.91 -0.41 1.65
N VAL A 17 10.83 -1.49 2.42
CA VAL A 17 9.87 -2.57 2.15
C VAL A 17 8.65 -2.38 3.05
N VAL A 18 7.49 -2.32 2.42
CA VAL A 18 6.17 -2.29 3.03
C VAL A 18 5.52 -3.64 2.79
N TYR A 19 4.99 -4.25 3.83
CA TYR A 19 4.21 -5.48 3.73
C TYR A 19 2.74 -5.18 4.03
N ILE A 20 1.85 -5.80 3.25
CA ILE A 20 0.44 -5.94 3.60
C ILE A 20 0.18 -7.44 3.75
N TYR A 21 -0.03 -7.88 4.99
CA TYR A 21 -0.46 -9.23 5.28
C TYR A 21 -1.98 -9.27 5.33
N ARG A 22 -2.62 -9.93 4.36
CA ARG A 22 -4.06 -10.12 4.34
C ARG A 22 -4.44 -11.25 5.28
N ARG A 23 -5.26 -10.90 6.26
CA ARG A 23 -5.67 -11.77 7.35
C ARG A 23 -6.99 -12.46 7.02
N HIS A 24 -7.99 -11.67 6.59
CA HIS A 24 -9.36 -12.16 6.38
C HIS A 24 -9.93 -11.70 5.04
N PHE A 25 -10.47 -12.65 4.28
CA PHE A 25 -11.25 -12.39 3.08
C PHE A 25 -12.72 -12.53 3.41
N THR A 26 -13.44 -11.40 3.43
CA THR A 26 -14.86 -11.39 3.75
C THR A 26 -15.67 -10.82 2.59
N ARG A 27 -16.97 -11.06 2.60
CA ARG A 27 -17.91 -10.39 1.68
C ARG A 27 -17.90 -8.86 1.82
N TRP A 28 -17.40 -8.35 2.93
CA TRP A 28 -17.41 -6.93 3.27
C TRP A 28 -16.09 -6.23 2.99
N GLY A 29 -15.04 -6.96 2.63
CA GLY A 29 -13.71 -6.41 2.39
C GLY A 29 -12.62 -7.42 2.70
N ILE A 30 -11.43 -7.14 2.20
CA ILE A 30 -10.21 -7.89 2.53
C ILE A 30 -9.46 -7.09 3.57
N GLU A 31 -9.30 -7.70 4.73
CA GLU A 31 -8.63 -7.10 5.86
C GLU A 31 -7.17 -7.50 5.85
N GLY A 32 -6.31 -6.55 6.14
CA GLY A 32 -4.89 -6.82 6.29
C GLY A 32 -4.24 -5.93 7.32
N THR A 33 -2.94 -6.16 7.50
CA THR A 33 -2.11 -5.33 8.37
C THR A 33 -0.90 -4.84 7.60
N LEU A 34 -0.69 -3.53 7.66
CA LEU A 34 0.45 -2.85 7.07
C LEU A 34 1.63 -2.88 8.04
N VAL A 35 2.75 -3.42 7.58
CA VAL A 35 3.98 -3.57 8.36
C VAL A 35 5.13 -2.91 7.62
N ILE A 36 5.94 -2.13 8.34
CA ILE A 36 7.17 -1.52 7.83
C ILE A 36 8.29 -1.89 8.79
N LYS A 37 9.38 -2.50 8.29
CA LYS A 37 10.53 -2.92 9.10
C LYS A 37 10.12 -3.77 10.31
N GLY A 38 9.26 -4.78 10.10
CA GLY A 38 8.76 -5.67 11.15
C GLY A 38 7.77 -5.03 12.14
N THR A 39 7.51 -3.73 12.07
CA THR A 39 6.61 -3.03 12.98
C THR A 39 5.23 -2.81 12.36
N LYS A 40 4.16 -3.20 13.05
CA LYS A 40 2.77 -2.87 12.66
C LYS A 40 2.60 -1.35 12.63
N VAL A 41 2.09 -0.85 11.51
CA VAL A 41 1.83 0.57 11.28
C VAL A 41 0.37 0.90 11.46
N CYS A 42 -0.49 0.20 10.73
CA CYS A 42 -1.94 0.30 10.78
C CYS A 42 -2.54 -0.94 10.10
N ASP A 43 -3.86 -1.06 10.10
CA ASP A 43 -4.58 -2.05 9.33
C ASP A 43 -4.95 -1.50 7.94
N THR A 44 -5.27 -2.42 7.04
CA THR A 44 -5.63 -2.13 5.66
C THR A 44 -6.97 -2.74 5.32
N LEU A 45 -7.68 -2.10 4.41
CA LEU A 45 -8.95 -2.59 3.92
C LEU A 45 -9.07 -2.40 2.40
N GLU A 46 -9.38 -3.49 1.71
CA GLU A 46 -9.52 -3.51 0.25
C GLU A 46 -10.91 -3.98 -0.19
N HIS A 47 -11.26 -3.71 -1.46
CA HIS A 47 -12.52 -4.17 -2.03
C HIS A 47 -12.54 -5.71 -2.15
N PRO A 48 -13.64 -6.40 -1.80
CA PRO A 48 -13.70 -7.87 -1.75
C PRO A 48 -13.49 -8.56 -3.12
N THR A 49 -13.79 -7.87 -4.22
CA THR A 49 -13.64 -8.40 -5.59
C THR A 49 -12.73 -7.56 -6.50
N CYS A 50 -12.23 -6.41 -6.01
CA CYS A 50 -11.44 -5.48 -6.81
C CYS A 50 -10.18 -5.09 -6.04
N TYR A 51 -9.26 -6.04 -5.92
CA TYR A 51 -8.02 -5.93 -5.16
C TYR A 51 -6.83 -6.45 -5.98
N PHE A 52 -5.61 -6.17 -5.54
CA PHE A 52 -4.41 -6.69 -6.21
C PHE A 52 -4.19 -8.18 -5.90
N PRO A 53 -3.73 -9.02 -6.84
CA PRO A 53 -3.23 -10.35 -6.47
C PRO A 53 -2.09 -10.26 -5.44
N ALA A 54 -1.88 -11.29 -4.61
CA ALA A 54 -0.67 -11.36 -3.80
C ALA A 54 0.58 -11.29 -4.70
N GLY A 55 1.61 -10.58 -4.24
CA GLY A 55 2.82 -10.34 -5.01
C GLY A 55 3.50 -9.02 -4.71
N GLU A 56 4.49 -8.71 -5.54
CA GLU A 56 5.36 -7.55 -5.39
C GLU A 56 4.92 -6.39 -6.30
N TYR A 57 4.94 -5.19 -5.73
CA TYR A 57 4.51 -3.94 -6.34
C TYR A 57 5.46 -2.80 -5.95
N GLU A 58 5.35 -1.67 -6.64
CA GLU A 58 6.09 -0.45 -6.34
C GLU A 58 5.14 0.64 -5.82
N ILE A 59 5.56 1.41 -4.83
CA ILE A 59 4.84 2.59 -4.37
C ILE A 59 5.59 3.85 -4.82
N THR A 60 4.87 4.78 -5.44
CA THR A 60 5.40 6.10 -5.79
C THR A 60 4.42 7.22 -5.43
N LEU A 61 4.90 8.46 -5.37
CA LEU A 61 4.09 9.64 -5.11
C LEU A 61 3.75 10.35 -6.43
N PHE A 62 2.47 10.37 -6.78
CA PHE A 62 1.97 10.97 -8.01
C PHE A 62 1.05 12.16 -7.73
N SER A 63 1.17 13.24 -8.48
CA SER A 63 0.22 14.36 -8.37
C SER A 63 -1.05 14.02 -9.14
N PRO A 64 -2.25 14.07 -8.53
CA PRO A 64 -3.48 13.81 -9.28
C PRO A 64 -3.63 14.83 -10.42
N ILE A 65 -3.86 14.35 -11.65
CA ILE A 65 -3.91 15.17 -12.88
C ILE A 65 -4.89 16.34 -12.76
N LEU A 66 -5.98 16.14 -12.02
CA LEU A 66 -7.06 17.11 -11.85
C LEU A 66 -6.80 18.13 -10.73
N ALA A 67 -5.74 17.97 -9.94
CA ALA A 67 -5.55 18.73 -8.71
C ALA A 67 -4.57 19.91 -8.85
N GLY A 68 -3.97 20.11 -10.02
CA GLY A 68 -3.00 21.19 -10.26
C GLY A 68 -1.65 21.00 -9.57
N GLU A 69 -0.66 21.84 -9.90
CA GLU A 69 0.74 21.66 -9.46
C GLU A 69 0.96 21.78 -7.95
N LYS A 70 0.08 22.52 -7.25
CA LYS A 70 0.19 22.76 -5.80
C LYS A 70 -0.43 21.64 -4.95
N SER A 71 -1.01 20.63 -5.58
CA SER A 71 -1.68 19.55 -4.86
C SER A 71 -0.71 18.56 -4.25
N ARG A 72 -1.10 18.05 -3.09
CA ARG A 72 -0.37 16.99 -2.40
C ARG A 72 -0.27 15.78 -3.32
N LYS A 73 0.96 15.31 -3.56
CA LYS A 73 1.20 14.05 -4.26
C LYS A 73 0.61 12.90 -3.44
N MET A 74 -0.08 11.98 -4.09
CA MET A 74 -0.73 10.83 -3.45
C MET A 74 0.10 9.57 -3.66
N PRO A 75 0.15 8.65 -2.67
CA PRO A 75 0.80 7.37 -2.86
C PRO A 75 -0.05 6.46 -3.75
N ILE A 76 0.60 5.93 -4.78
CA ILE A 76 0.00 5.05 -5.78
C ILE A 76 0.74 3.71 -5.81
N VAL A 77 0.02 2.65 -6.15
CA VAL A 77 0.58 1.31 -6.32
C VAL A 77 0.74 1.02 -7.81
N LEU A 78 1.95 0.62 -8.21
CA LEU A 78 2.30 0.27 -9.58
C LEU A 78 2.70 -1.20 -9.69
N ILE A 79 2.32 -1.81 -10.81
CA ILE A 79 2.80 -3.13 -11.20
C ILE A 79 4.26 -2.98 -11.64
N PRO A 80 5.18 -3.85 -11.20
CA PRO A 80 6.59 -3.76 -11.59
C PRO A 80 6.76 -3.76 -13.11
N GLY A 81 7.49 -2.78 -13.63
CA GLY A 81 7.74 -2.60 -15.07
C GLY A 81 6.64 -1.83 -15.82
N MET A 82 5.56 -1.42 -15.16
CA MET A 82 4.53 -0.56 -15.75
C MET A 82 4.79 0.91 -15.40
N SER A 83 4.71 1.80 -16.40
CA SER A 83 4.81 3.24 -16.16
C SER A 83 3.46 3.83 -15.73
N ILE A 84 3.49 4.97 -15.05
CA ILE A 84 2.28 5.70 -14.63
C ILE A 84 1.37 6.00 -15.83
N TRP A 85 1.95 6.32 -16.99
CA TRP A 85 1.21 6.64 -18.20
C TRP A 85 0.36 5.48 -18.72
N ASN A 86 0.76 4.23 -18.44
CA ASN A 86 0.02 3.03 -18.84
C ASN A 86 -1.20 2.77 -17.95
N VAL A 87 -1.20 3.25 -16.70
CA VAL A 87 -2.31 3.04 -15.76
C VAL A 87 -3.33 4.18 -15.75
N LEU A 88 -3.00 5.33 -16.33
CA LEU A 88 -3.93 6.46 -16.40
C LEU A 88 -5.17 6.12 -17.24
N PRO A 89 -6.38 6.52 -16.80
CA PRO A 89 -6.73 7.24 -15.56
C PRO A 89 -7.02 6.32 -14.35
N ARG A 90 -6.87 5.00 -14.51
CA ARG A 90 -7.22 3.96 -13.53
C ARG A 90 -6.09 3.71 -12.53
N ILE A 91 -5.79 4.73 -11.73
CA ILE A 91 -4.73 4.67 -10.73
C ILE A 91 -5.23 4.01 -9.44
N ALA A 92 -4.44 3.08 -8.91
CA ALA A 92 -4.65 2.50 -7.59
C ALA A 92 -3.99 3.36 -6.52
N TYR A 93 -4.78 3.89 -5.60
CA TYR A 93 -4.28 4.74 -4.51
C TYR A 93 -4.19 3.98 -3.20
N ILE A 94 -3.23 4.37 -2.36
CA ILE A 94 -3.29 4.12 -0.92
C ILE A 94 -3.88 5.39 -0.30
N GLN A 95 -5.02 5.29 0.38
CA GLN A 95 -5.78 6.49 0.76
C GLN A 95 -6.56 6.31 2.06
N PRO A 96 -6.95 7.39 2.74
CA PRO A 96 -8.00 7.32 3.73
C PRO A 96 -9.34 7.01 3.05
N GLY A 97 -10.32 6.51 3.80
CA GLY A 97 -11.64 6.23 3.25
C GLY A 97 -12.63 5.72 4.29
N ASN A 98 -13.90 5.68 3.91
CA ASN A 98 -15.00 5.29 4.81
C ASN A 98 -15.45 3.83 4.64
N GLY A 99 -14.91 3.12 3.64
CA GLY A 99 -15.24 1.72 3.43
C GLY A 99 -14.87 1.18 2.04
N PRO A 100 -14.82 -0.14 1.90
CA PRO A 100 -14.21 -0.79 0.74
C PRO A 100 -15.12 -0.84 -0.48
N MET A 101 -16.44 -0.81 -0.30
CA MET A 101 -17.42 -0.95 -1.40
C MET A 101 -17.41 0.22 -2.39
N ARG A 102 -16.84 1.36 -2.02
CA ARG A 102 -16.65 2.51 -2.91
C ARG A 102 -15.24 2.60 -3.50
N LEU A 103 -14.33 1.70 -3.11
CA LEU A 103 -12.97 1.70 -3.65
C LEU A 103 -12.99 1.29 -5.11
N LYS A 104 -12.26 2.05 -5.92
CA LYS A 104 -12.07 1.80 -7.35
C LYS A 104 -10.62 1.42 -7.62
N TYR A 105 -10.42 0.73 -8.73
CA TYR A 105 -9.09 0.48 -9.33
C TYR A 105 -8.11 -0.20 -8.36
N ARG A 106 -8.57 -1.12 -7.51
CA ARG A 106 -7.72 -1.85 -6.55
C ARG A 106 -7.03 -0.95 -5.53
N SER A 107 -7.62 0.22 -5.24
CA SER A 107 -7.15 1.10 -4.18
C SER A 107 -7.26 0.43 -2.80
N ILE A 108 -6.41 0.86 -1.87
CA ILE A 108 -6.28 0.30 -0.53
C ILE A 108 -6.57 1.39 0.49
N ILE A 109 -7.44 1.12 1.45
CA ILE A 109 -7.69 2.02 2.58
C ILE A 109 -6.74 1.69 3.72
N LEU A 110 -6.21 2.73 4.37
CA LEU A 110 -5.49 2.60 5.65
C LEU A 110 -6.39 3.02 6.80
N GLY A 111 -6.31 2.31 7.93
CA GLY A 111 -7.03 2.66 9.15
C GLY A 111 -6.79 1.67 10.28
N GLU A 112 -7.63 1.73 11.30
CA GLU A 112 -7.67 0.76 12.40
C GLU A 112 -8.92 -0.10 12.24
N SER A 113 -8.75 -1.41 12.17
CA SER A 113 -9.87 -2.35 12.00
C SER A 113 -10.67 -2.43 13.29
N VAL A 114 -11.99 -2.26 13.18
CA VAL A 114 -12.93 -2.35 14.32
C VAL A 114 -13.84 -3.57 14.16
N LEU A 115 -14.31 -3.82 12.94
CA LEU A 115 -15.19 -4.93 12.58
C LEU A 115 -14.87 -5.37 11.15
N PRO A 116 -15.27 -6.61 10.77
CA PRO A 116 -15.18 -7.11 9.40
C PRO A 116 -15.68 -6.09 8.37
N GLY A 117 -14.77 -5.56 7.55
CA GLY A 117 -15.10 -4.60 6.50
C GLY A 117 -15.22 -3.13 6.96
N LEU A 118 -14.78 -2.80 8.17
CA LEU A 118 -14.83 -1.44 8.73
C LEU A 118 -13.50 -1.04 9.38
N VAL A 119 -12.98 0.10 8.94
CA VAL A 119 -11.81 0.76 9.52
C VAL A 119 -12.13 2.18 9.97
N ILE A 120 -11.54 2.61 11.08
CA ILE A 120 -11.62 3.98 11.63
C ILE A 120 -10.23 4.63 11.64
N HIS A 121 -10.14 5.88 12.11
CA HIS A 121 -8.88 6.64 12.18
C HIS A 121 -8.10 6.72 10.86
N THR A 122 -8.83 6.64 9.74
CA THR A 122 -8.22 6.43 8.41
C THR A 122 -7.33 7.59 7.98
N GLN A 123 -7.71 8.83 8.30
CA GLN A 123 -6.88 10.01 8.03
C GLN A 123 -5.58 9.97 8.83
N GLU A 124 -5.62 9.67 10.12
CA GLU A 124 -4.42 9.65 10.98
C GLU A 124 -3.45 8.55 10.54
N CYS A 125 -3.95 7.33 10.30
CA CYS A 125 -3.15 6.23 9.77
C CYS A 125 -2.50 6.61 8.44
N PHE A 126 -3.26 7.26 7.55
CA PHE A 126 -2.74 7.73 6.27
C PHE A 126 -1.64 8.78 6.43
N GLU A 127 -1.81 9.79 7.27
CA GLU A 127 -0.78 10.82 7.51
C GLU A 127 0.51 10.20 8.06
N ARG A 128 0.39 9.30 9.03
CA ARG A 128 1.54 8.58 9.62
C ARG A 128 2.27 7.74 8.58
N PHE A 129 1.56 7.08 7.67
CA PHE A 129 2.15 6.32 6.58
C PHE A 129 2.80 7.24 5.54
N TYR A 130 2.10 8.30 5.14
CA TYR A 130 2.57 9.25 4.13
C TYR A 130 3.87 9.94 4.55
N GLU A 131 3.99 10.37 5.81
CA GLU A 131 5.21 10.99 6.31
C GLU A 131 6.41 10.01 6.30
N ARG A 132 6.16 8.71 6.50
CA ARG A 132 7.22 7.69 6.34
C ARG A 132 7.65 7.56 4.87
N LEU A 133 6.71 7.51 3.93
CA LEU A 133 7.01 7.48 2.49
C LEU A 133 7.79 8.73 2.05
N ARG A 134 7.33 9.91 2.47
CA ARG A 134 7.97 11.19 2.14
C ARG A 134 9.42 11.23 2.63
N LYS A 135 9.67 10.75 3.85
CA LYS A 135 11.03 10.65 4.41
C LYS A 135 11.90 9.65 3.64
N ALA A 136 11.34 8.51 3.23
CA ALA A 136 12.06 7.51 2.42
C ALA A 136 12.45 8.06 1.05
N ILE A 137 11.51 8.72 0.36
CA ILE A 137 11.76 9.36 -0.94
C ILE A 137 12.81 10.47 -0.82
N LYS A 138 12.77 11.28 0.24
CA LYS A 138 13.80 12.31 0.50
C LYS A 138 15.20 11.70 0.69
N ARG A 139 15.28 10.46 1.18
CA ARG A 139 16.53 9.70 1.31
C ARG A 139 16.89 8.91 0.04
N ASN A 140 16.17 9.13 -1.06
CA ASN A 140 16.34 8.45 -2.33
C ASN A 140 16.17 6.91 -2.22
N GLU A 141 15.27 6.48 -1.33
CA GLU A 141 14.91 5.06 -1.16
C GLU A 141 13.82 4.66 -2.16
N TYR A 142 13.96 3.47 -2.72
CA TYR A 142 12.88 2.83 -3.50
C TYR A 142 11.92 2.15 -2.55
N ILE A 143 10.61 2.34 -2.78
CA ILE A 143 9.57 1.79 -1.91
C ILE A 143 8.90 0.61 -2.60
N TYR A 144 9.10 -0.58 -2.02
CA TYR A 144 8.46 -1.81 -2.47
C TYR A 144 7.29 -2.16 -1.58
N LEU A 145 6.21 -2.63 -2.20
CA LEU A 145 5.05 -3.19 -1.53
C LEU A 145 5.00 -4.69 -1.80
N ASN A 146 4.93 -5.49 -0.76
CA ASN A 146 4.69 -6.91 -0.85
C ASN A 146 3.34 -7.25 -0.21
N ILE A 147 2.43 -7.80 -1.01
CA ILE A 147 1.11 -8.23 -0.58
C ILE A 147 1.14 -9.74 -0.41
N VAL A 148 0.84 -10.21 0.80
CA VAL A 148 0.89 -11.63 1.17
C VAL A 148 -0.47 -12.06 1.71
N ASP A 149 -1.04 -13.10 1.11
CA ASP A 149 -2.26 -13.73 1.61
C ASP A 149 -1.89 -14.69 2.74
N LEU A 150 -2.03 -14.24 3.99
CA LEU A 150 -1.59 -14.99 5.16
C LEU A 150 -2.69 -15.92 5.68
N GLY A 151 -3.94 -15.45 5.70
CA GLY A 151 -5.08 -16.22 6.20
C GLY A 151 -5.09 -16.42 7.73
N SER A 152 -4.21 -15.73 8.47
CA SER A 152 -4.16 -15.74 9.93
C SER A 152 -3.92 -14.34 10.48
N ASP A 153 -4.20 -14.13 11.76
CA ASP A 153 -3.93 -12.86 12.47
C ASP A 153 -2.49 -12.75 12.99
N GLU A 154 -1.73 -13.85 12.96
CA GLU A 154 -0.35 -13.92 13.44
C GLU A 154 0.62 -13.32 12.41
N ILE A 155 0.88 -12.03 12.53
CA ILE A 155 1.82 -11.33 11.65
C ILE A 155 3.22 -11.88 11.89
N PRO A 156 3.94 -12.33 10.84
CA PRO A 156 5.33 -12.75 10.99
C PRO A 156 6.16 -11.55 11.41
N ILE A 157 6.61 -11.55 12.66
CA ILE A 157 7.56 -10.59 13.18
C ILE A 157 8.92 -11.01 12.62
N SER A 158 9.65 -10.08 12.01
CA SER A 158 11.04 -10.35 11.61
C SER A 158 11.89 -10.38 12.88
N ASP A 159 12.36 -11.58 13.24
CA ASP A 159 13.50 -11.78 14.15
C ASP A 159 14.79 -11.17 13.57
#